data_AF-A0A813GK51-F1
#
_entry.id   AF-A0A813GK51-F1
#
_cell.length_a   1.000
_cell.length_b   1.000
_cell.length_c   1.000
_cell.angle_alpha   90.00
_cell.angle_beta   90.00
_cell.angle_gamma   90.00
#
_symmetry.space_group_name_H-M   'P 1'
#
loop_
_entity.id
_entity.type
_entity.pdbx_description
1 polymer ?
#
loop_
_entity_poly.entity_id
_entity_poly.type
_entity_poly.pdbx_seq_one_letter_code
_entity_poly.pdbx_strand_id
1 'polypeptide(L)'
;AGAPHGGKLVDLLSDPAAAKALAASAVKTLELNERQACDVFCLLSGAFSPLTGFMEQAAYDSVVKDMRLGEGKELFGMPVVFDLHKVDGIKSGDKLLLRWAGEDVAVLEASSIWKPNK
;
A
#
# COMPACT_ATOMS: atom_id res chain seq x y z
N ALA A 1 14.72 -20.34 8.99
CA ALA A 1 14.23 -19.06 8.42
C ALA A 1 14.43 -17.97 9.47
N GLY A 2 14.81 -16.75 9.06
CA GLY A 2 14.85 -15.62 9.99
C GLY A 2 13.45 -15.22 10.44
N ALA A 3 13.33 -14.54 11.59
CA ALA A 3 12.06 -13.96 11.99
C ALA A 3 11.62 -12.88 10.99
N PRO A 4 10.31 -12.69 10.74
CA PRO A 4 9.81 -11.58 9.93
C PRO A 4 10.30 -10.23 10.48
N HIS A 5 10.54 -9.28 9.58
CA HIS A 5 10.90 -7.92 9.98
C HIS A 5 9.74 -7.27 10.78
N GLY A 6 10.04 -6.60 11.88
CA GLY A 6 9.04 -6.15 12.86
C GLY A 6 8.46 -7.25 13.76
N GLY A 7 8.97 -8.48 13.68
CA GLY A 7 8.61 -9.60 14.57
C GLY A 7 7.34 -10.35 14.17
N LYS A 8 6.55 -9.84 13.22
CA LYS A 8 5.34 -10.48 12.71
C LYS A 8 5.22 -10.29 11.20
N LEU A 9 4.89 -11.35 10.48
CA LEU A 9 4.53 -11.28 9.07
C LEU A 9 3.14 -10.63 8.93
N VAL A 10 3.04 -9.61 8.08
CA VAL A 10 1.78 -8.96 7.74
C VAL A 10 1.24 -9.58 6.46
N ASP A 11 0.28 -10.48 6.58
CA ASP A 11 -0.45 -11.08 5.45
C ASP A 11 -1.76 -10.30 5.23
N LEU A 12 -1.91 -9.70 4.05
CA LEU A 12 -3.09 -8.89 3.70
C LEU A 12 -4.04 -9.62 2.76
N LEU A 13 -3.81 -10.90 2.47
CA LEU A 13 -4.72 -11.70 1.65
C LEU A 13 -6.05 -11.90 2.38
N SER A 14 -7.13 -11.51 1.71
CA SER A 14 -8.49 -11.73 2.16
C SER A 14 -9.02 -13.05 1.63
N ASP A 15 -9.94 -13.68 2.35
CA ASP A 15 -10.69 -14.80 1.79
C ASP A 15 -11.57 -14.34 0.60
N PRO A 16 -11.99 -15.25 -0.29
CA PRO A 16 -12.74 -14.87 -1.49
C PRO A 16 -14.05 -14.11 -1.24
N ALA A 17 -14.74 -14.38 -0.13
CA ALA A 17 -16.00 -13.69 0.19
C ALA A 17 -15.73 -12.25 0.65
N ALA A 18 -14.74 -12.06 1.53
CA ALA A 18 -14.29 -10.73 1.95
C ALA A 18 -13.73 -9.92 0.77
N ALA A 19 -12.92 -10.53 -0.10
CA ALA A 19 -12.37 -9.88 -1.28
C ALA A 19 -13.47 -9.35 -2.21
N LYS A 20 -14.51 -10.16 -2.46
CA LYS A 20 -15.66 -9.75 -3.28
C LYS A 20 -16.43 -8.58 -2.65
N ALA A 21 -16.63 -8.60 -1.33
CA ALA A 21 -17.30 -7.51 -0.62
C ALA A 21 -16.47 -6.22 -0.64
N LEU A 22 -15.15 -6.31 -0.48
CA LEU A 22 -14.24 -5.18 -0.60
C LEU A 22 -14.29 -4.57 -2.01
N ALA A 23 -14.18 -5.40 -3.05
CA ALA A 23 -14.25 -4.96 -4.44
C ALA A 23 -15.58 -4.24 -4.75
N ALA A 24 -16.70 -4.76 -4.24
CA ALA A 24 -18.01 -4.14 -4.39
C ALA A 24 -18.14 -2.78 -3.67
N SER A 25 -17.30 -2.51 -2.66
CA SER A 25 -17.29 -1.23 -1.93
C SER A 25 -16.40 -0.17 -2.56
N ALA A 26 -15.66 -0.50 -3.63
CA ALA A 26 -14.78 0.43 -4.31
C ALA A 26 -15.58 1.45 -5.15
N VAL A 27 -15.20 2.72 -5.03
CA VAL A 27 -15.84 3.82 -5.77
C VAL A 27 -15.18 4.10 -7.11
N LYS A 28 -13.95 3.59 -7.30
CA LYS A 28 -13.16 3.78 -8.52
C LYS A 28 -12.24 2.58 -8.75
N THR A 29 -11.98 2.27 -10.02
CA THR A 29 -11.04 1.23 -10.43
C THR A 29 -9.80 1.85 -11.06
N LEU A 30 -8.63 1.34 -10.71
CA LEU A 30 -7.33 1.75 -11.24
C LEU A 30 -6.61 0.55 -11.82
N GLU A 31 -6.20 0.64 -13.09
CA GLU A 31 -5.28 -0.34 -13.68
C GLU A 31 -3.85 0.02 -13.27
N LEU A 32 -3.15 -0.95 -12.68
CA LEU A 32 -1.80 -0.78 -12.19
C LEU A 32 -0.79 -0.82 -13.33
N ASN A 33 0.33 -0.13 -13.13
CA ASN A 33 1.55 -0.41 -13.90
C ASN A 33 2.39 -1.52 -13.22
N GLU A 34 3.42 -2.01 -13.91
CA GLU A 34 4.27 -3.10 -13.42
C GLU A 34 4.91 -2.81 -12.05
N ARG A 35 5.38 -1.58 -11.83
CA ARG A 35 6.01 -1.19 -10.56
C ARG A 35 5.00 -1.21 -9.42
N GLN A 36 3.83 -0.61 -9.64
CA GLN A 36 2.75 -0.59 -8.66
C GLN A 36 2.25 -2.00 -8.35
N ALA A 37 2.09 -2.84 -9.38
CA ALA A 37 1.70 -4.23 -9.19
C ALA A 37 2.72 -4.99 -8.32
N CYS A 38 4.02 -4.83 -8.60
CA CYS A 38 5.09 -5.42 -7.79
C CYS A 38 4.99 -4.99 -6.31
N ASP A 39 4.86 -3.68 -6.04
CA ASP A 39 4.76 -3.16 -4.68
C ASP A 39 3.46 -3.66 -3.99
N VAL A 40 2.34 -3.75 -4.71
CA VAL A 40 1.08 -4.34 -4.19
C VAL A 40 1.28 -5.81 -3.83
N PHE A 41 1.87 -6.64 -4.69
CA PHE A 41 2.11 -8.04 -4.38
C PHE A 41 3.09 -8.24 -3.21
N CYS A 42 4.10 -7.38 -3.09
CA CYS A 42 5.00 -7.36 -1.94
C CYS A 42 4.28 -7.00 -0.62
N LEU A 43 3.30 -6.08 -0.67
CA LEU A 43 2.44 -5.78 0.48
C LEU A 43 1.52 -6.97 0.81
N LEU A 44 0.83 -7.52 -0.18
CA LEU A 44 -0.13 -8.61 0.01
C LEU A 44 0.51 -9.85 0.63
N SER A 45 1.70 -10.23 0.16
CA SER A 45 2.45 -11.39 0.65
C SER A 45 3.20 -11.16 1.96
N GLY A 46 3.24 -9.92 2.46
CA GLY A 46 4.00 -9.55 3.65
C GLY A 46 5.51 -9.42 3.44
N ALA A 47 5.99 -9.40 2.20
CA ALA A 47 7.41 -9.13 1.88
C ALA A 47 7.87 -7.76 2.40
N PHE A 48 6.94 -6.81 2.54
CA PHE A 48 7.19 -5.48 3.13
C PHE A 48 6.78 -5.36 4.59
N SER A 49 6.62 -6.48 5.33
CA SER A 49 6.44 -6.42 6.78
C SER A 49 7.52 -5.51 7.40
N PRO A 50 7.15 -4.58 8.29
CA PRO A 50 5.89 -4.46 9.05
C PRO A 50 4.79 -3.61 8.39
N LEU A 51 4.94 -3.19 7.13
CA LEU A 51 3.94 -2.38 6.47
C LEU A 51 2.60 -3.10 6.33
N THR A 52 1.52 -2.39 6.66
CA THR A 52 0.12 -2.83 6.50
C THR A 52 -0.57 -2.22 5.28
N GLY A 53 0.18 -1.44 4.49
CA GLY A 53 -0.29 -0.72 3.31
C GLY A 53 0.81 0.20 2.77
N PHE A 54 0.46 1.05 1.82
CA PHE A 54 1.36 2.10 1.35
C PHE A 54 1.61 3.14 2.46
N MET A 55 2.80 3.74 2.44
CA MET A 55 3.21 4.72 3.44
C MET A 55 2.38 6.01 3.33
N GLU A 56 1.83 6.45 4.46
CA GLU A 56 1.35 7.81 4.61
C GLU A 56 2.51 8.80 4.73
N GLN A 57 2.20 10.11 4.63
CA GLN A 57 3.21 11.16 4.60
C GLN A 57 4.21 11.10 5.77
N ALA A 58 3.75 10.89 7.01
CA ALA A 58 4.63 10.84 8.16
C ALA A 58 5.63 9.66 8.11
N ALA A 59 5.16 8.49 7.68
CA ALA A 59 6.03 7.31 7.52
C ALA A 59 7.02 7.51 6.37
N TYR A 60 6.55 8.09 5.27
CA TYR A 60 7.40 8.46 4.13
C TYR A 60 8.51 9.43 4.56
N ASP A 61 8.17 10.53 5.25
CA ASP A 61 9.12 11.56 5.67
C ASP A 61 10.18 10.98 6.62
N SER A 62 9.76 10.10 7.55
CA SER A 62 10.67 9.38 8.45
C SER A 62 11.61 8.45 7.69
N VAL A 63 11.11 7.72 6.68
CA VAL A 63 11.95 6.81 5.88
C VAL A 63 12.95 7.58 5.02
N VAL A 64 12.53 8.67 4.40
CA VAL A 64 13.42 9.51 3.59
C VAL A 64 14.51 10.14 4.43
N LYS A 65 14.18 10.61 5.64
CA LYS A 65 15.13 11.30 6.51
C LYS A 65 16.03 10.34 7.30
N ASP A 66 15.45 9.33 7.92
CA ASP A 66 16.06 8.53 8.97
C ASP A 66 16.17 7.03 8.61
N MET A 67 15.70 6.63 7.41
CA MET A 67 15.63 5.23 6.94
C MET A 67 14.87 4.29 7.89
N ARG A 68 13.86 4.83 8.57
CA ARG A 68 13.13 4.12 9.63
C ARG A 68 11.64 4.41 9.58
N LEU A 69 10.84 3.42 9.98
CA LEU A 69 9.39 3.54 10.17
C LEU A 69 9.01 4.00 11.58
N GLY A 70 7.86 4.65 11.67
CA GLY A 70 7.29 5.19 12.92
C GLY A 70 8.20 6.26 13.54
N GLU A 71 8.16 6.39 14.86
CA GLU A 71 9.10 7.22 15.64
C GLU A 71 10.53 6.61 15.69
N GLY A 72 11.06 6.16 14.55
CA GLY A 72 12.44 5.66 14.43
C GLY A 72 12.71 4.24 14.95
N LYS A 73 11.68 3.42 15.16
CA LYS A 73 11.84 2.11 15.83
C LYS A 73 12.33 1.01 14.90
N GLU A 74 11.88 0.99 13.65
CA GLU A 74 12.10 -0.12 12.73
C GLU A 74 12.87 0.35 11.50
N LEU A 75 13.91 -0.39 11.09
CA LEU A 75 14.74 -0.04 9.94
C LEU A 75 14.00 -0.33 8.62
N PHE A 76 13.75 0.68 7.81
CA PHE A 76 13.16 0.52 6.49
C PHE A 76 13.71 1.60 5.57
N GLY A 77 14.63 1.23 4.68
CA GLY A 77 15.41 2.19 3.90
C GLY A 77 14.80 2.62 2.56
N MET A 78 13.59 2.17 2.23
CA MET A 78 12.98 2.40 0.93
C MET A 78 11.55 2.93 1.08
N PRO A 79 11.21 4.10 0.52
CA PRO A 79 9.83 4.56 0.50
C PRO A 79 8.93 3.64 -0.34
N VAL A 80 7.79 3.23 0.21
CA VAL A 80 6.78 2.41 -0.49
C VAL A 80 5.49 3.23 -0.52
N VAL A 81 5.23 3.90 -1.64
CA VAL A 81 4.09 4.81 -1.82
C VAL A 81 3.33 4.45 -3.08
N PHE A 82 2.03 4.73 -3.09
CA PHE A 82 1.20 4.58 -4.28
C PHE A 82 1.12 5.92 -5.01
N ASP A 83 1.84 6.05 -6.13
CA ASP A 83 1.90 7.30 -6.87
C ASP A 83 0.81 7.37 -7.96
N LEU A 84 0.23 8.56 -8.12
CA LEU A 84 -0.72 8.86 -9.17
C LEU A 84 -0.29 10.14 -9.88
N HIS A 85 -0.31 10.14 -11.22
CA HIS A 85 -0.04 11.36 -11.99
C HIS A 85 -1.11 12.43 -11.71
N LYS A 86 -2.38 12.02 -11.57
CA LYS A 86 -3.49 12.88 -11.18
C LYS A 86 -4.39 12.12 -10.20
N VAL A 87 -4.86 12.84 -9.19
CA VAL A 87 -5.77 12.30 -8.17
C VAL A 87 -7.20 12.16 -8.73
N ASP A 88 -7.58 12.95 -9.75
CA ASP A 88 -8.83 12.86 -10.52
C ASP A 88 -10.06 12.44 -9.69
N GLY A 89 -10.42 13.27 -8.71
CA GLY A 89 -11.64 13.12 -7.92
C GLY A 89 -11.56 12.11 -6.77
N ILE A 90 -10.41 11.49 -6.52
CA ILE A 90 -10.18 10.64 -5.33
C ILE A 90 -10.12 11.53 -4.09
N LYS A 91 -10.83 11.12 -3.03
CA LYS A 91 -10.90 11.80 -1.73
C LYS A 91 -10.40 10.87 -0.63
N SER A 92 -10.05 11.48 0.51
CA SER A 92 -9.74 10.72 1.71
C SER A 92 -10.93 9.83 2.11
N GLY A 93 -10.65 8.55 2.37
CA GLY A 93 -11.66 7.52 2.68
C GLY A 93 -12.24 6.80 1.47
N ASP A 94 -11.92 7.20 0.24
CA ASP A 94 -12.35 6.46 -0.95
C ASP A 94 -11.65 5.11 -1.02
N LYS A 95 -12.42 4.08 -1.38
CA LYS A 95 -11.91 2.74 -1.67
C LYS A 95 -11.68 2.58 -3.16
N LEU A 96 -10.46 2.21 -3.53
CA LEU A 96 -9.98 2.10 -4.90
C LEU A 96 -9.73 0.63 -5.21
N LEU A 97 -10.44 0.09 -6.19
CA LEU A 97 -10.16 -1.25 -6.71
C LEU A 97 -8.92 -1.18 -7.59
N LEU A 98 -7.89 -1.93 -7.23
CA LEU A 98 -6.67 -2.06 -8.00
C LEU A 98 -6.78 -3.29 -8.90
N ARG A 99 -6.48 -3.12 -10.20
CA ARG A 99 -6.47 -4.20 -11.19
C ARG A 99 -5.12 -4.35 -11.86
N TRP A 100 -4.76 -5.58 -12.16
CA TRP A 100 -3.53 -5.89 -12.89
C TRP A 100 -3.81 -6.99 -13.91
N ALA A 101 -3.43 -6.75 -15.17
CA ALA A 101 -3.62 -7.70 -16.26
C ALA A 101 -5.08 -8.18 -16.41
N GLY A 102 -6.04 -7.30 -16.11
CA GLY A 102 -7.47 -7.61 -16.18
C GLY A 102 -8.03 -8.38 -14.97
N GLU A 103 -7.27 -8.57 -13.90
CA GLU A 103 -7.75 -9.19 -12.66
C GLU A 103 -7.84 -8.20 -11.51
N ASP A 104 -8.80 -8.41 -10.61
CA ASP A 104 -8.97 -7.63 -9.39
C ASP A 104 -7.96 -8.14 -8.34
N VAL A 105 -7.01 -7.28 -7.95
CA VAL A 105 -5.88 -7.71 -7.10
C VAL A 105 -5.97 -7.24 -5.65
N ALA A 106 -6.44 -6.01 -5.42
CA ALA A 106 -6.49 -5.42 -4.08
C ALA A 106 -7.49 -4.27 -4.03
N VAL A 107 -7.89 -3.89 -2.81
CA VAL A 107 -8.60 -2.64 -2.56
C VAL A 107 -7.74 -1.75 -1.69
N LEU A 108 -7.46 -0.54 -2.18
CA LEU A 108 -6.71 0.48 -1.48
C LEU A 108 -7.68 1.53 -0.93
N GLU A 109 -7.67 1.75 0.38
CA GLU A 109 -8.33 2.90 0.98
C GLU A 109 -7.39 4.10 0.95
N ALA A 110 -7.82 5.20 0.33
CA ALA A 110 -7.06 6.44 0.27
C ALA A 110 -7.17 7.18 1.61
N SER A 111 -6.41 6.78 2.64
CA SER A 111 -6.44 7.47 3.94
C SER A 111 -5.82 8.87 3.86
N SER A 112 -4.69 8.99 3.17
CA SER A 112 -3.91 10.22 3.03
C SER A 112 -3.52 10.48 1.58
N ILE A 113 -3.73 11.71 1.12
CA ILE A 113 -3.39 12.17 -0.23
C ILE A 113 -2.51 13.41 -0.09
N TRP A 114 -1.26 13.29 -0.54
CA TRP A 114 -0.23 14.31 -0.33
C TRP A 114 0.72 14.36 -1.53
N LYS A 115 1.50 15.44 -1.64
CA LYS A 115 2.46 15.63 -2.72
C LYS A 115 3.88 15.55 -2.17
N PRO A 116 4.69 14.56 -2.57
CA PRO A 116 6.10 14.48 -2.15
C PRO A 116 6.91 15.66 -2.71
N ASN A 117 7.92 16.06 -1.95
CA ASN A 117 8.99 16.94 -2.45
C ASN A 117 10.02 16.09 -3.19
N LYS A 118 9.84 15.96 -4.51
CA LYS A 118 10.71 15.17 -5.39
C LYS A 118 11.99 15.91 -5.75
#